data_AF-A0AA96LSC8-F1
#
_entry.id   AF-A0AA96LSC8-F1
#
_cell.length_a   1.000
_cell.length_b   1.000
_cell.length_c   1.000
_cell.angle_alpha   90.00
_cell.angle_beta   90.00
_cell.angle_gamma   90.00
#
_symmetry.space_group_name_H-M   'P 1'
#
loop_
_entity.id
_entity.type
_entity.pdbx_description
1 polymer ?
#
loop_
_entity_poly.entity_id
_entity_poly.type
_entity_poly.pdbx_seq_one_letter_code
_entity_poly.pdbx_strand_id
1 'polypeptide(L)'
;MLKVLRGVLLLVIMLHISTACSKDASSTTESMMYENKKYKFSLTLPSNWRDNYDVIELKHEEIMAFRFITKVGKGELFRVEVWPKDQWETKGTELAQIIHISKIGELGDNVYAYDTPTDVQYDPNNQKDKEQYTLLARDVEQIKASFEVKK
;
A
#
# COMPACT_ATOMS: atom_id res chain seq x y z
N MET A 1 -67.87 -46.44 6.19
CA MET A 1 -68.30 -45.03 6.04
C MET A 1 -67.15 -44.16 6.53
N LEU A 2 -66.66 -43.11 5.89
CA LEU A 2 -66.94 -42.45 4.63
C LEU A 2 -65.83 -41.36 4.51
N LYS A 3 -65.11 -41.36 3.38
CA LYS A 3 -64.43 -40.21 2.73
C LYS A 3 -63.21 -39.55 3.40
N VAL A 4 -62.05 -39.96 2.87
CA VAL A 4 -60.96 -39.09 2.41
C VAL A 4 -61.48 -37.79 1.80
N LEU A 5 -60.98 -36.63 2.24
CA LEU A 5 -61.17 -35.37 1.51
C LEU A 5 -60.05 -34.36 1.75
N ARG A 6 -59.24 -34.19 0.70
CA ARG A 6 -58.58 -32.96 0.21
C ARG A 6 -57.56 -32.29 1.14
N GLY A 7 -56.30 -32.10 0.76
CA GLY A 7 -55.77 -31.96 -0.59
C GLY A 7 -54.82 -30.77 -0.57
N VAL A 8 -53.52 -31.09 -0.66
CA VAL A 8 -52.46 -30.30 -1.30
C VAL A 8 -52.74 -28.80 -1.34
N LEU A 9 -52.33 -28.10 -0.28
CA LEU A 9 -52.14 -26.65 -0.35
C LEU A 9 -50.89 -26.40 -1.20
N LEU A 10 -51.18 -26.23 -2.49
CA LEU A 10 -50.37 -25.57 -3.51
C LEU A 10 -49.44 -24.51 -2.90
N LEU A 11 -48.13 -24.73 -3.05
CA LEU A 11 -47.31 -24.08 -4.08
C LEU A 11 -46.96 -22.63 -3.71
N VAL A 12 -45.65 -22.39 -3.60
CA VAL A 12 -45.00 -21.08 -3.77
C VAL A 12 -45.15 -20.10 -2.60
N ILE A 13 -44.38 -20.33 -1.53
CA ILE A 13 -43.82 -19.20 -0.79
C ILE A 13 -42.50 -18.86 -1.46
N MET A 14 -42.61 -17.92 -2.41
CA MET A 14 -41.50 -17.33 -3.14
C MET A 14 -40.46 -16.77 -2.17
N LEU A 15 -39.25 -17.31 -2.29
CA LEU A 15 -37.99 -16.58 -2.43
C LEU A 15 -38.15 -15.04 -2.32
N HIS A 16 -37.97 -14.51 -1.12
CA HIS A 16 -37.57 -13.11 -0.94
C HIS A 16 -36.18 -13.14 -0.32
N ILE A 17 -35.21 -13.61 -1.11
CA ILE A 17 -33.82 -13.24 -0.91
C ILE A 17 -33.80 -11.75 -1.25
N SER A 18 -33.98 -10.92 -0.23
CA SER A 18 -33.55 -9.52 -0.30
C SER A 18 -32.04 -9.56 -0.36
N THR A 19 -31.49 -9.80 -1.55
CA THR A 19 -30.20 -9.23 -1.95
C THR A 19 -30.40 -7.73 -1.86
N ALA A 20 -30.26 -7.21 -0.65
CA ALA A 20 -29.73 -5.88 -0.46
C ALA A 20 -28.36 -5.93 -1.13
N CYS A 21 -28.36 -5.64 -2.42
CA CYS A 21 -27.22 -5.13 -3.12
C CYS A 21 -26.94 -3.82 -2.40
N SER A 22 -26.22 -3.91 -1.28
CA SER A 22 -25.27 -2.87 -0.91
C SER A 22 -24.42 -2.75 -2.16
N LYS A 23 -24.82 -1.85 -3.05
CA LYS A 23 -23.86 -1.14 -3.87
C LYS A 23 -22.92 -0.60 -2.82
N ASP A 24 -21.83 -1.32 -2.62
CA ASP A 24 -20.64 -0.73 -2.07
C ASP A 24 -20.49 0.55 -2.88
N ALA A 25 -20.87 1.66 -2.25
CA ALA A 25 -20.36 2.93 -2.64
C ALA A 25 -18.86 2.71 -2.47
N SER A 26 -18.22 2.28 -3.56
CA SER A 26 -16.80 2.43 -3.74
C SER A 26 -16.61 3.92 -3.59
N SER A 27 -16.40 4.35 -2.34
CA SER A 27 -15.76 5.61 -2.03
C SER A 27 -14.46 5.48 -2.76
N THR A 28 -14.44 5.97 -4.00
CA THR A 28 -13.24 6.11 -4.78
C THR A 28 -12.49 7.17 -4.01
N THR A 29 -11.73 6.74 -2.99
CA THR A 29 -10.87 7.62 -2.23
C THR A 29 -10.01 8.29 -3.27
N GLU A 30 -10.20 9.59 -3.44
CA GLU A 30 -9.42 10.36 -4.40
C GLU A 30 -7.95 10.05 -4.15
N SER A 31 -7.23 9.72 -5.21
CA SER A 31 -5.82 9.34 -5.16
C SER A 31 -5.01 10.24 -6.10
N MET A 32 -3.70 10.26 -5.89
CA MET A 32 -2.75 10.99 -6.68
C MET A 32 -1.57 10.10 -7.04
N MET A 33 -0.98 10.31 -8.20
CA MET A 33 0.17 9.53 -8.65
C MET A 33 1.47 10.25 -8.30
N TYR A 34 2.35 9.56 -7.57
CA TYR A 34 3.76 9.91 -7.51
C TYR A 34 4.47 9.20 -8.66
N GLU A 35 5.27 9.93 -9.44
CA GLU A 35 6.04 9.37 -10.56
C GLU A 35 7.51 9.79 -10.44
N ASN A 36 8.40 8.81 -10.39
CA ASN A 36 9.82 9.04 -10.59
C ASN A 36 10.21 8.77 -12.04
N LYS A 37 10.34 9.82 -12.84
CA LYS A 37 10.63 9.72 -14.28
C LYS A 37 12.02 9.18 -14.60
N LYS A 38 12.99 9.40 -13.70
CA LYS A 38 14.39 8.98 -13.85
C LYS A 38 14.52 7.47 -13.67
N TYR A 39 13.88 6.94 -12.63
CA TYR A 39 13.90 5.53 -12.28
C TYR A 39 12.63 4.78 -12.68
N LYS A 40 11.79 5.37 -13.54
CA LYS A 40 10.71 4.66 -14.25
C LYS A 40 9.76 3.87 -13.34
N PHE A 41 9.35 4.48 -12.22
CA PHE A 41 8.33 3.89 -11.36
C PHE A 41 7.29 4.91 -10.90
N SER A 42 6.13 4.41 -10.48
CA SER A 42 5.10 5.20 -9.83
C SER A 42 4.52 4.51 -8.60
N LEU A 43 3.88 5.32 -7.75
CA LEU A 43 3.05 4.89 -6.64
C LEU A 43 1.72 5.65 -6.70
N THR A 44 0.62 5.00 -6.31
CA THR A 44 -0.65 5.65 -6.06
C THR A 44 -0.74 6.01 -4.59
N LEU A 45 -0.77 7.31 -4.30
CA LEU A 45 -0.89 7.86 -2.96
C LEU A 45 -2.33 8.32 -2.70
N PRO A 46 -2.90 8.04 -1.52
CA PRO A 46 -4.19 8.61 -1.11
C PRO A 46 -4.16 10.15 -1.07
N SER A 47 -5.29 10.81 -1.34
CA SER A 47 -5.38 12.28 -1.38
C SER A 47 -4.99 12.98 -0.08
N ASN A 48 -5.15 12.33 1.08
CA ASN A 48 -4.69 12.85 2.38
C ASN A 48 -3.16 13.00 2.45
N TRP A 49 -2.40 12.39 1.54
CA TRP A 49 -0.96 12.61 1.44
C TRP A 49 -0.62 13.95 0.79
N ARG A 50 -1.54 14.57 0.04
CA ARG A 50 -1.30 15.87 -0.57
C ARG A 50 -0.82 16.86 0.49
N ASP A 51 0.33 17.48 0.24
CA ASP A 51 1.02 18.44 1.11
C ASP A 51 1.49 17.92 2.49
N ASN A 52 1.38 16.61 2.76
CA ASN A 52 1.65 16.02 4.07
C ASN A 52 2.92 15.16 4.16
N TYR A 53 3.60 14.92 3.03
CA TYR A 53 4.87 14.21 2.94
C TYR A 53 5.89 14.99 2.10
N ASP A 54 7.16 14.66 2.30
CA ASP A 54 8.27 15.03 1.42
C ASP A 54 8.97 13.74 0.94
N VAL A 55 9.68 13.81 -0.19
CA VAL A 55 10.55 12.72 -0.67
C VAL A 55 12.00 13.18 -0.61
N ILE A 56 12.85 12.41 0.09
CA ILE A 56 14.29 12.65 0.15
C ILE A 56 15.00 11.57 -0.67
N GLU A 57 15.81 11.99 -1.64
CA GLU A 57 16.68 11.11 -2.39
C GLU A 57 18.02 10.93 -1.67
N LEU A 58 18.43 9.67 -1.46
CA LEU A 58 19.73 9.33 -0.91
C LEU A 58 20.43 8.33 -1.83
N LYS A 59 21.73 8.54 -2.05
CA LYS A 59 22.58 7.58 -2.77
C LYS A 59 23.52 6.90 -1.79
N HIS A 60 23.53 5.58 -1.79
CA HIS A 60 24.50 4.78 -1.05
C HIS A 60 25.15 3.78 -2.02
N GLU A 61 26.45 3.93 -2.27
CA GLU A 61 27.14 3.22 -3.36
C GLU A 61 26.40 3.44 -4.70
N GLU A 62 25.85 2.39 -5.30
CA GLU A 62 25.09 2.45 -6.55
C GLU A 62 23.57 2.36 -6.33
N ILE A 63 23.14 2.22 -5.08
CA ILE A 63 21.74 2.10 -4.70
C ILE A 63 21.16 3.51 -4.48
N MET A 64 19.99 3.76 -5.05
CA MET A 64 19.23 4.99 -4.83
C MET A 64 18.02 4.72 -3.97
N ALA A 65 17.89 5.43 -2.87
CA ALA A 65 16.73 5.38 -1.98
C ALA A 65 15.87 6.64 -2.11
N PHE A 66 14.56 6.46 -2.16
CA PHE A 66 13.54 7.50 -2.14
C PHE A 66 12.76 7.38 -0.83
N ARG A 67 13.13 8.18 0.17
CA ARG A 67 12.53 8.15 1.51
C ARG A 67 11.30 9.03 1.53
N PHE A 68 10.15 8.45 1.80
CA PHE A 68 8.90 9.17 1.98
C PHE A 68 8.77 9.51 3.46
N ILE A 69 8.85 10.80 3.79
CA ILE A 69 8.86 11.26 5.17
C ILE A 69 7.65 12.14 5.46
N THR A 70 7.19 12.16 6.70
CA THR A 70 6.15 13.09 7.14
C THR A 70 6.66 14.53 7.05
N LYS A 71 5.81 15.48 6.65
CA LYS A 71 6.21 16.89 6.62
C LYS A 71 6.37 17.49 8.02
N VAL A 72 5.57 17.01 8.98
CA VAL A 72 5.63 17.33 10.42
C VAL A 72 6.33 16.19 11.16
N GLY A 73 7.28 16.49 12.05
CA GLY A 73 8.07 15.48 12.76
C GLY A 73 9.19 14.83 11.94
N LYS A 74 9.12 14.86 10.60
CA LYS A 74 10.14 14.34 9.67
C LYS A 74 10.46 12.85 9.85
N GLY A 75 9.48 12.08 10.32
CA GLY A 75 9.56 10.62 10.44
C GLY A 75 9.47 9.92 9.09
N GLU A 76 10.24 8.87 8.90
CA GLU A 76 10.20 8.08 7.68
C GLU A 76 9.03 7.10 7.70
N LEU A 77 8.23 7.08 6.64
CA LEU A 77 7.06 6.20 6.52
C LEU A 77 7.45 4.91 5.80
N PHE A 78 8.19 5.05 4.71
CA PHE A 78 8.77 3.97 3.93
C PHE A 78 9.83 4.54 2.98
N ARG A 79 10.55 3.66 2.31
CA ARG A 79 11.38 4.02 1.16
C ARG A 79 11.26 3.02 0.03
N VAL A 80 11.46 3.52 -1.17
CA VAL A 80 11.70 2.70 -2.37
C VAL A 80 13.17 2.79 -2.68
N GLU A 81 13.84 1.64 -2.79
CA GLU A 81 15.22 1.54 -3.19
C GLU A 81 15.33 0.99 -4.61
N VAL A 82 16.25 1.53 -5.40
CA VAL A 82 16.58 1.06 -6.73
C VAL A 82 18.00 0.51 -6.70
N TRP A 83 18.08 -0.80 -6.84
CA TRP A 83 19.31 -1.57 -6.78
C TRP A 83 19.75 -1.96 -8.19
N PRO A 84 21.05 -1.88 -8.51
CA PRO A 84 21.61 -2.66 -9.60
C PRO A 84 21.33 -4.16 -9.38
N LYS A 85 20.97 -4.88 -10.43
CA LYS A 85 20.53 -6.28 -10.34
C LYS A 85 21.62 -7.20 -9.78
N ASP A 86 22.87 -7.00 -10.19
CA ASP A 86 24.02 -7.73 -9.67
C ASP A 86 24.24 -7.50 -8.16
N GLN A 87 24.05 -6.27 -7.68
CA GLN A 87 24.10 -5.95 -6.26
C GLN A 87 22.93 -6.57 -5.48
N TRP A 88 21.73 -6.56 -6.06
CA TRP A 88 20.58 -7.21 -5.44
C TRP A 88 20.78 -8.73 -5.29
N GLU A 89 21.28 -9.38 -6.33
CA GLU A 89 21.53 -10.83 -6.33
C GLU A 89 22.62 -11.23 -5.33
N THR A 90 23.66 -10.41 -5.18
CA THR A 90 24.80 -10.72 -4.29
C THR A 90 24.58 -10.32 -2.83
N LYS A 91 23.89 -9.20 -2.56
CA LYS A 91 23.70 -8.65 -1.21
C LYS A 91 22.24 -8.49 -0.82
N GLY A 92 21.41 -7.99 -1.75
CA GLY A 92 20.01 -7.63 -1.49
C GLY A 92 19.15 -8.82 -1.05
N THR A 93 19.36 -10.00 -1.62
CA THR A 93 18.61 -11.22 -1.26
C THR A 93 18.87 -11.69 0.17
N GLU A 94 20.11 -11.62 0.64
CA GLU A 94 20.48 -11.93 2.02
C GLU A 94 19.95 -10.86 2.98
N LEU A 95 20.11 -9.58 2.64
CA LEU A 95 19.56 -8.49 3.44
C LEU A 95 18.04 -8.60 3.59
N ALA A 96 17.31 -8.93 2.53
CA ALA A 96 15.85 -9.13 2.59
C ALA A 96 15.41 -10.27 3.53
N GLN A 97 16.31 -11.19 3.90
CA GLN A 97 16.04 -12.24 4.90
C GLN A 97 16.30 -11.76 6.33
N ILE A 98 17.19 -10.78 6.51
CA ILE A 98 17.62 -10.27 7.81
C ILE A 98 16.77 -9.06 8.23
N ILE A 99 16.48 -8.18 7.26
CA ILE A 99 15.68 -6.98 7.40
C ILE A 99 14.48 -7.06 6.47
N HIS A 100 13.33 -6.51 6.88
CA HIS A 100 12.04 -6.65 6.18
C HIS A 100 11.95 -5.85 4.88
N ILE A 101 12.95 -5.98 4.00
CA ILE A 101 12.95 -5.44 2.65
C ILE A 101 12.17 -6.38 1.73
N SER A 102 11.23 -5.83 0.98
CA SER A 102 10.45 -6.54 -0.03
C SER A 102 10.87 -6.12 -1.44
N LYS A 103 11.23 -7.07 -2.29
CA LYS A 103 11.31 -6.81 -3.74
C LYS A 103 9.91 -6.56 -4.29
N ILE A 104 9.73 -5.43 -4.96
CA ILE A 104 8.43 -4.97 -5.48
C ILE A 104 8.38 -4.84 -7.01
N GLY A 105 9.51 -4.93 -7.70
CA GLY A 105 9.54 -5.01 -9.16
C GLY A 105 10.93 -5.07 -9.75
N GLU A 106 11.00 -5.15 -11.08
CA GLU A 106 12.24 -5.10 -11.86
C GLU A 106 12.01 -4.40 -13.20
N LEU A 107 13.04 -3.70 -13.70
CA LEU A 107 13.07 -3.16 -15.06
C LEU A 107 14.51 -3.10 -15.56
N GLY A 108 14.81 -3.82 -16.64
CA GLY A 108 16.17 -3.89 -17.17
C GLY A 108 17.14 -4.42 -16.11
N ASP A 109 18.20 -3.65 -15.84
CA ASP A 109 19.23 -3.99 -14.84
C ASP A 109 18.93 -3.42 -13.44
N ASN A 110 17.70 -2.95 -13.19
CA ASN A 110 17.29 -2.42 -11.90
C ASN A 110 16.28 -3.34 -11.20
N VAL A 111 16.50 -3.55 -9.89
CA VAL A 111 15.55 -4.15 -8.96
C VAL A 111 14.99 -3.06 -8.05
N TYR A 112 13.67 -3.04 -7.89
CA TYR A 112 13.00 -2.13 -6.97
C TYR A 112 12.67 -2.87 -5.68
N ALA A 113 13.08 -2.29 -4.55
CA ALA A 113 12.85 -2.82 -3.23
C ALA A 113 12.10 -1.80 -2.36
N TYR A 114 11.41 -2.28 -1.34
CA TYR A 114 10.55 -1.50 -0.46
C TYR A 114 10.76 -1.92 0.98
N ASP A 115 10.95 -0.95 1.86
CA ASP A 115 11.05 -1.20 3.29
C ASP A 115 10.45 -0.07 4.12
N THR A 116 10.17 -0.41 5.37
CA THR A 116 9.62 0.49 6.39
C THR A 116 10.56 0.52 7.60
N PRO A 117 10.62 1.65 8.32
CA PRO A 117 11.43 1.73 9.53
C PRO A 117 10.98 0.74 10.60
N THR A 118 11.95 0.19 11.34
CA THR A 118 11.71 -0.79 12.40
C THR A 118 11.61 -0.18 13.81
N ASP A 119 11.93 1.10 13.94
CA ASP A 119 11.93 1.88 15.18
C ASP A 119 10.81 2.94 15.18
N VAL A 120 10.71 3.69 16.28
CA VAL A 120 9.73 4.78 16.41
C VAL A 120 10.24 6.01 15.67
N GLN A 121 9.45 6.48 14.70
CA GLN A 121 9.82 7.56 13.78
C GLN A 121 9.21 8.94 14.15
N TYR A 122 8.73 9.11 15.39
CA TYR A 122 8.18 10.38 15.88
C TYR A 122 8.57 10.59 17.35
N ASP A 123 8.57 11.83 17.83
CA ASP A 123 8.76 12.10 19.25
C ASP A 123 7.52 11.63 20.04
N PRO A 124 7.65 10.65 20.96
CA PRO A 124 6.51 10.15 21.73
C PRO A 124 5.87 11.19 22.65
N ASN A 125 6.56 12.29 22.95
CA ASN A 125 6.05 13.41 23.76
C ASN A 125 5.41 14.52 22.90
N ASN A 126 5.49 14.43 21.57
CA ASN A 126 4.87 15.38 20.66
C ASN A 126 3.65 14.75 19.99
N GLN A 127 2.47 15.07 20.51
CA GLN A 127 1.20 14.54 20.02
C GLN A 127 0.96 14.84 18.53
N LYS A 128 1.41 16.01 18.04
CA LYS A 128 1.23 16.40 16.63
C LYS A 128 2.06 15.53 15.69
N ASP A 129 3.29 15.20 16.07
CA ASP A 129 4.17 14.34 15.27
C ASP A 129 3.59 12.93 15.21
N LYS A 130 3.12 12.41 16.34
CA LYS A 130 2.47 11.11 16.44
C LYS A 130 1.20 11.02 15.59
N GLU A 131 0.32 12.01 15.67
CA GLU A 131 -0.92 12.06 14.89
C GLU A 131 -0.64 12.09 13.39
N GLN A 132 0.29 12.96 12.96
CA GLN A 132 0.68 13.04 11.56
C GLN A 132 1.26 11.73 11.05
N TYR A 133 2.18 11.14 11.81
CA TYR A 133 2.81 9.88 11.43
C TYR A 133 1.77 8.75 11.33
N THR A 134 0.91 8.61 12.34
CA THR A 134 -0.12 7.56 12.37
C THR A 134 -1.13 7.72 11.23
N LEU A 135 -1.49 8.96 10.89
CA LEU A 135 -2.40 9.27 9.79
C LEU A 135 -1.89 8.76 8.43
N LEU A 136 -0.60 8.88 8.16
CA LEU A 136 0.01 8.45 6.89
C LEU A 136 0.45 6.98 6.93
N ALA A 137 0.98 6.51 8.07
CA ALA A 137 1.51 5.15 8.22
C ALA A 137 0.49 4.06 7.91
N ARG A 138 -0.81 4.32 8.15
CA ARG A 138 -1.90 3.38 7.85
C ARG A 138 -2.07 3.05 6.36
N ASP A 139 -1.58 3.91 5.47
CA ASP A 139 -1.76 3.78 4.02
C ASP A 139 -0.57 3.06 3.34
N VAL A 140 0.54 2.85 4.08
CA VAL A 140 1.86 2.42 3.57
C VAL A 140 1.78 1.10 2.80
N GLU A 141 1.11 0.08 3.34
CA GLU A 141 0.99 -1.21 2.66
C GLU A 141 0.12 -1.14 1.38
N GLN A 142 -0.91 -0.31 1.37
CA GLN A 142 -1.71 -0.09 0.16
C GLN A 142 -0.89 0.64 -0.92
N ILE A 143 -0.06 1.61 -0.51
CA ILE A 143 0.85 2.33 -1.40
C ILE A 143 1.86 1.35 -2.00
N LYS A 144 2.47 0.48 -1.19
CA LYS A 144 3.37 -0.59 -1.66
C LYS A 144 2.71 -1.46 -2.74
N ALA A 145 1.46 -1.87 -2.51
CA ALA A 145 0.70 -2.68 -3.47
C ALA A 145 0.38 -1.96 -4.79
N SER A 146 0.43 -0.62 -4.80
CA SER A 146 0.18 0.21 -5.99
C SER A 146 1.42 0.46 -6.84
N PHE A 147 2.57 -0.13 -6.48
CA PHE A 147 3.81 0.07 -7.22
C PHE A 147 3.68 -0.41 -8.67
N GLU A 148 4.11 0.45 -9.58
CA GLU A 148 4.18 0.13 -11.00
C GLU A 148 5.49 0.60 -11.60
N VAL A 149 6.05 -0.24 -12.47
CA VAL A 149 7.12 0.14 -13.38
C VAL A 149 6.51 0.84 -14.60
N LYS A 150 7.06 1.98 -14.99
CA LYS A 150 6.67 2.75 -16.18
C LYS A 150 7.61 2.42 -17.35
N LYS A 151 7.10 1.65 -18.31
CA LYS A 151 7.82 1.27 -19.54
C LYS A 151 7.89 2.42 -20.54
#